data_AF-A0A0S8AFB8-F1
#
_entry.id   AF-A0A0S8AFB8-F1
#
_cell.length_a   1.000
_cell.length_b   1.000
_cell.length_c   1.000
_cell.angle_alpha   90.00
_cell.angle_beta   90.00
_cell.angle_gamma   90.00
#
_symmetry.space_group_name_H-M   'P 1'
#
loop_
_entity.id
_entity.type
_entity.pdbx_description
1 polymer ?
#
loop_
_entity_poly.entity_id
_entity_poly.type
_entity_poly.pdbx_seq_one_letter_code
_entity_poly.pdbx_strand_id
1 'polypeptide(L)'
;MYRNKFQFCAKVLFLMSLTIVSMNTSAYSDYITNLVFNGYIQDSAGDIDVGMYSAPVVFDWNSDGKKDLLVGQRLNEYDSNNNLVAVHGYVSFYENVGTNASPLFDSPSYIEACNTVCNYLDVIAGG
;
A
#
# COMPACT_ATOMS: atom_id res chain seq x y z
N MET A 1 -32.93 -47.08 14.70
CA MET A 1 -32.66 -46.44 13.38
C MET A 1 -32.43 -44.92 13.42
N TYR A 2 -33.02 -44.15 14.35
CA TYR A 2 -32.88 -42.68 14.37
C TYR A 2 -31.50 -42.12 14.80
N ARG A 3 -30.77 -42.85 15.65
CA ARG A 3 -29.49 -42.41 16.24
C ARG A 3 -28.37 -42.27 15.20
N ASN A 4 -28.37 -43.09 14.15
CA ASN A 4 -27.37 -43.05 13.07
C ASN A 4 -27.59 -41.87 12.09
N LYS A 5 -28.84 -41.45 11.87
CA LYS A 5 -29.16 -40.31 11.00
C LYS A 5 -28.77 -38.97 11.64
N PHE A 6 -28.95 -38.85 12.95
CA PHE A 6 -28.55 -37.66 13.71
C PHE A 6 -27.02 -37.50 13.76
N GLN A 7 -26.29 -38.61 13.95
CA GLN A 7 -24.83 -38.63 13.96
C GLN A 7 -24.22 -38.32 12.58
N PHE A 8 -24.89 -38.74 11.50
CA PHE A 8 -24.49 -38.43 10.13
C PHE A 8 -24.67 -36.94 9.80
N CYS A 9 -25.82 -36.36 10.17
CA CYS A 9 -26.11 -34.94 9.94
C CYS A 9 -25.14 -34.01 10.70
N ALA A 10 -24.83 -34.34 11.96
CA ALA A 10 -23.85 -33.60 12.75
C ALA A 10 -22.43 -33.64 12.16
N LYS A 11 -22.01 -34.78 11.58
CA LYS A 11 -20.71 -34.91 10.90
C LYS A 11 -20.63 -34.07 9.62
N VAL A 12 -21.70 -34.01 8.84
CA VAL A 12 -21.75 -33.22 7.60
C VAL A 12 -21.71 -31.71 7.91
N LEU A 13 -22.44 -31.26 8.92
CA LEU A 13 -22.42 -29.87 9.37
C LEU A 13 -21.05 -29.46 9.93
N PHE A 14 -20.38 -30.35 10.67
CA PHE A 14 -19.03 -30.11 11.19
C PHE A 14 -17.97 -30.04 10.07
N LEU A 15 -18.09 -30.88 9.04
CA LEU A 15 -17.23 -30.82 7.87
C LEU A 15 -17.46 -29.54 7.05
N MET A 16 -18.72 -29.10 6.89
CA MET A 16 -19.04 -27.83 6.24
C MET A 16 -18.46 -26.63 6.98
N SER A 17 -18.53 -26.61 8.32
CA SER A 17 -17.91 -25.52 9.09
C SER A 17 -16.38 -25.53 8.97
N LEU A 18 -15.75 -26.71 8.85
CA LEU A 18 -14.30 -26.81 8.62
C LEU A 18 -13.90 -26.29 7.22
N THR A 19 -14.72 -26.55 6.20
CA THR A 19 -14.51 -26.00 4.84
C THR A 19 -14.73 -24.49 4.79
N ILE A 20 -15.70 -23.97 5.52
CA ILE A 20 -15.95 -22.52 5.61
C ILE A 20 -14.77 -21.82 6.32
N VAL A 21 -14.23 -22.40 7.40
CA VAL A 21 -13.06 -21.84 8.09
C VAL A 21 -11.81 -21.85 7.20
N SER A 22 -11.60 -22.88 6.37
CA SER A 22 -10.47 -22.94 5.43
C SER A 22 -10.62 -22.01 4.22
N MET A 23 -11.85 -21.61 3.86
CA MET A 23 -12.10 -20.56 2.86
C MET A 23 -11.98 -19.13 3.42
N ASN A 24 -11.93 -18.96 4.75
CA ASN A 24 -11.84 -17.67 5.44
C ASN A 24 -10.43 -17.36 5.98
N THR A 25 -9.36 -17.95 5.41
CA THR A 25 -7.97 -17.65 5.81
C THR A 25 -7.48 -16.28 5.35
N SER A 26 -8.37 -15.30 5.17
CA SER A 26 -8.04 -13.91 4.86
C SER A 26 -7.58 -13.10 6.07
N ALA A 27 -7.52 -13.72 7.26
CA ALA A 27 -6.86 -13.11 8.41
C ALA A 27 -5.33 -13.24 8.25
N TYR A 28 -4.77 -12.51 7.30
CA TYR A 28 -3.32 -12.38 7.15
C TYR A 28 -2.81 -11.49 8.29
N SER A 29 -2.38 -12.12 9.37
CA SER A 29 -1.56 -11.47 10.39
C SER A 29 -0.13 -11.36 9.84
N ASP A 30 0.17 -10.23 9.18
CA ASP A 30 1.43 -9.95 8.48
C ASP A 30 2.62 -9.63 9.40
N TYR A 31 2.87 -10.45 10.42
CA TYR A 31 3.95 -10.21 11.41
C TYR A 31 5.04 -11.28 11.39
N ILE A 32 5.12 -12.10 10.34
CA ILE A 32 6.33 -12.90 10.07
C ILE A 32 7.19 -12.07 9.11
N THR A 33 7.90 -11.09 9.65
CA THR A 33 8.85 -10.25 8.90
C THR A 33 10.08 -11.08 8.52
N ASN A 34 9.92 -11.96 7.53
CA ASN A 34 11.04 -12.50 6.78
C ASN A 34 11.50 -11.39 5.82
N LEU A 35 12.37 -10.51 6.32
CA LEU A 35 13.04 -9.49 5.52
C LEU A 35 14.11 -10.18 4.65
N VAL A 36 13.69 -10.79 3.54
CA VAL A 36 14.58 -11.53 2.62
C VAL A 36 15.00 -10.69 1.41
N PHE A 37 14.36 -9.55 1.18
CA PHE A 37 14.69 -8.66 0.06
C PHE A 37 15.99 -7.90 0.34
N ASN A 38 16.95 -8.00 -0.59
CA ASN A 38 18.23 -7.28 -0.56
C ASN A 38 18.35 -6.43 -1.81
N GLY A 39 17.84 -5.20 -1.75
CA GLY A 39 17.83 -4.24 -2.86
C GLY A 39 17.07 -2.96 -2.50
N TYR A 40 17.01 -2.02 -3.44
CA TYR A 40 16.13 -0.86 -3.38
C TYR A 40 14.75 -1.21 -3.95
N ILE A 41 13.71 -0.55 -3.46
CA ILE A 41 12.39 -0.62 -4.09
C ILE A 41 12.46 0.15 -5.40
N GLN A 42 11.86 -0.40 -6.45
CA GLN A 42 11.95 0.16 -7.80
C GLN A 42 10.56 0.51 -8.34
N ASP A 43 10.51 1.56 -9.15
CA ASP A 43 9.40 1.90 -10.02
C ASP A 43 9.77 1.64 -11.50
N SER A 44 8.94 2.14 -12.42
CA SER A 44 9.19 2.06 -13.87
C SER A 44 10.50 2.75 -14.35
N ALA A 45 11.06 3.68 -13.57
CA ALA A 45 12.25 4.45 -13.89
C ALA A 45 13.53 3.92 -13.22
N GLY A 46 13.42 3.15 -12.14
CA GLY A 46 14.54 2.53 -11.45
C GLY A 46 14.37 2.58 -9.94
N ASP A 47 15.46 2.77 -9.20
CA ASP A 47 15.43 2.89 -7.74
C ASP A 47 14.61 4.12 -7.34
N ILE A 48 13.64 3.92 -6.44
CA ILE A 48 12.81 5.01 -5.95
C ILE A 48 13.63 5.92 -5.04
N ASP A 49 13.82 7.17 -5.47
CA ASP A 49 14.39 8.26 -4.68
C ASP A 49 13.39 9.42 -4.62
N VAL A 50 12.83 9.63 -3.42
CA VAL A 50 11.87 10.69 -3.12
C VAL A 50 12.53 11.96 -2.55
N GLY A 51 13.86 11.99 -2.50
CA GLY A 51 14.63 13.06 -1.88
C GLY A 51 14.77 12.88 -0.38
N MET A 52 14.12 13.72 0.43
CA MET A 52 14.35 13.78 1.88
C MET A 52 13.15 13.31 2.70
N TYR A 53 13.42 12.76 3.88
CA TYR A 53 12.41 12.39 4.89
C TYR A 53 11.37 11.38 4.39
N SER A 54 11.81 10.36 3.63
CA SER A 54 10.95 9.29 3.13
C SER A 54 10.16 8.62 4.26
N ALA A 55 8.83 8.60 4.15
CA ALA A 55 7.93 7.90 5.06
C ALA A 55 7.03 6.93 4.27
N PRO A 56 7.52 5.71 3.93
CA PRO A 56 6.79 4.76 3.11
C PRO A 56 5.64 4.07 3.87
N VAL A 57 4.52 3.87 3.19
CA VAL A 57 3.34 3.12 3.64
C VAL A 57 2.84 2.25 2.49
N VAL A 58 2.57 0.98 2.77
CA VAL A 58 1.98 0.05 1.82
C VAL A 58 0.48 -0.09 2.11
N PHE A 59 -0.36 0.27 1.16
CA PHE A 59 -1.81 0.29 1.33
C PHE A 59 -2.52 0.08 -0.03
N ASP A 60 -3.73 -0.47 -0.02
CA ASP A 60 -4.56 -0.59 -1.22
C ASP A 60 -5.32 0.72 -1.40
N TRP A 61 -4.71 1.68 -2.12
CA TRP A 61 -5.15 3.07 -2.13
C TRP A 61 -6.31 3.29 -3.08
N ASN A 62 -6.24 2.70 -4.26
CA ASN A 62 -7.28 2.82 -5.28
C ASN A 62 -8.41 1.77 -5.13
N SER A 63 -8.32 0.89 -4.13
CA SER A 63 -9.31 -0.18 -3.84
C SER A 63 -9.45 -1.22 -4.95
N ASP A 64 -8.36 -1.49 -5.69
CA ASP A 64 -8.32 -2.53 -6.73
C ASP A 64 -7.92 -3.92 -6.19
N GLY A 65 -7.61 -4.01 -4.89
CA GLY A 65 -7.17 -5.25 -4.22
C GLY A 65 -5.66 -5.48 -4.25
N LYS A 66 -4.89 -4.60 -4.90
CA LYS A 66 -3.43 -4.61 -4.91
C LYS A 66 -2.86 -3.67 -3.87
N LYS A 67 -1.66 -3.95 -3.40
CA LYS A 67 -0.94 -3.14 -2.44
C LYS A 67 -0.07 -2.14 -3.18
N ASP A 68 -0.46 -0.87 -3.11
CA ASP A 68 0.26 0.28 -3.63
C ASP A 68 1.29 0.78 -2.62
N LEU A 69 2.18 1.65 -3.08
CA LEU A 69 3.17 2.33 -2.25
C LEU A 69 2.89 3.82 -2.20
N LEU A 70 2.69 4.35 -1.00
CA LEU A 70 2.66 5.78 -0.73
C LEU A 70 3.95 6.17 -0.01
N VAL A 71 4.57 7.28 -0.39
CA VAL A 71 5.78 7.76 0.26
C VAL A 71 5.65 9.25 0.55
N GLY A 72 5.63 9.60 1.84
CA GLY A 72 5.78 10.99 2.26
C GLY A 72 7.19 11.49 1.98
N GLN A 73 7.33 12.72 1.52
CA GLN A 73 8.62 13.30 1.14
C GLN A 73 8.69 14.80 1.43
N ARG A 74 9.91 15.29 1.61
CA ARG A 74 10.23 16.72 1.67
C ARG A 74 11.09 17.11 0.49
N LEU A 75 10.69 18.19 -0.19
CA LEU A 75 11.46 18.84 -1.25
C LEU A 75 11.81 20.26 -0.82
N ASN A 76 13.03 20.69 -1.10
CA ASN A 76 13.47 22.06 -0.88
C ASN A 76 13.45 22.81 -2.22
N GLU A 77 12.83 23.99 -2.25
CA GLU A 77 12.87 24.89 -3.39
C GLU A 77 14.00 25.92 -3.19
N TYR A 78 14.84 26.08 -4.22
CA TYR A 78 15.95 27.04 -4.21
C TYR A 78 15.78 28.09 -5.30
N ASP A 79 16.14 29.34 -5.01
CA ASP A 79 16.22 30.38 -6.02
C ASP A 79 17.41 30.19 -6.97
N SER A 80 17.53 31.07 -7.97
CA SER A 80 18.66 31.07 -8.91
C SER A 80 20.02 31.34 -8.27
N ASN A 81 20.06 31.80 -7.02
CA ASN A 81 21.27 32.04 -6.24
C ASN A 81 21.53 30.92 -5.22
N ASN A 82 20.79 29.80 -5.30
CA ASN A 82 20.88 28.64 -4.41
C ASN A 82 20.51 28.95 -2.94
N ASN A 83 19.67 29.96 -2.69
CA ASN A 83 19.07 30.19 -1.38
C ASN A 83 17.79 29.38 -1.23
N LEU A 84 17.56 28.80 -0.04
CA LEU A 84 16.30 28.12 0.27
C LEU A 84 15.15 29.14 0.29
N VAL A 85 14.14 28.94 -0.55
CA VAL A 85 12.96 29.82 -0.65
C VAL A 85 11.75 29.18 0.01
N ALA A 86 11.56 27.88 -0.18
CA ALA A 86 10.44 27.15 0.38
C ALA A 86 10.82 25.69 0.69
N VAL A 87 10.03 25.08 1.56
CA VAL A 87 10.10 23.66 1.88
C VAL A 87 8.70 23.09 1.68
N HIS A 88 8.61 22.09 0.81
CA HIS A 88 7.38 21.43 0.44
C HIS A 88 7.30 20.04 1.06
N GLY A 89 6.09 19.64 1.43
CA GLY A 89 5.78 18.31 1.90
C GLY A 89 4.75 17.67 0.97
N TYR A 90 5.15 16.63 0.24
CA TYR A 90 4.29 15.90 -0.68
C TYR A 90 4.13 14.45 -0.27
N VAL A 91 3.11 13.79 -0.83
CA VAL A 91 2.97 12.34 -0.78
C VAL A 91 2.96 11.81 -2.21
N SER A 92 3.96 11.00 -2.55
CA SER A 92 4.07 10.30 -3.82
C SER A 92 3.26 9.01 -3.76
N PHE A 93 2.41 8.79 -4.75
CA PHE A 93 1.64 7.58 -4.97
C PHE A 93 2.23 6.80 -6.14
N TYR A 94 2.58 5.54 -5.87
CA TYR A 94 3.07 4.57 -6.83
C TYR A 94 2.06 3.43 -6.93
N GLU A 95 1.31 3.38 -8.03
CA GLU A 95 0.35 2.31 -8.29
C GLU A 95 1.07 0.98 -8.51
N ASN A 96 0.61 -0.07 -7.86
CA ASN A 96 1.07 -1.41 -8.17
C ASN A 96 0.29 -1.98 -9.36
N VAL A 97 0.84 -1.82 -10.56
CA VAL A 97 0.24 -2.37 -11.79
C VAL A 97 0.44 -3.89 -11.92
N GLY A 98 1.29 -4.48 -11.08
CA GLY A 98 1.58 -5.92 -11.02
C GLY A 98 0.60 -6.72 -10.14
N THR A 99 1.15 -7.51 -9.21
CA THR A 99 0.37 -8.32 -8.25
C THR A 99 0.92 -8.14 -6.83
N ASN A 100 0.18 -8.56 -5.80
CA ASN A 100 0.70 -8.53 -4.42
C ASN A 100 1.89 -9.45 -4.18
N ALA A 101 2.00 -10.55 -4.94
CA ALA A 101 3.12 -11.49 -4.84
C ALA A 101 4.35 -11.04 -5.62
N SER A 102 4.18 -10.14 -6.59
CA SER A 102 5.24 -9.59 -7.45
C SER A 102 4.81 -8.18 -7.84
N PRO A 103 5.00 -7.19 -6.94
CA PRO A 103 4.60 -5.82 -7.20
C PRO A 103 5.41 -5.22 -8.35
N LEU A 104 4.76 -4.37 -9.14
CA LEU A 104 5.39 -3.56 -10.17
C LEU A 104 4.85 -2.15 -10.02
N PHE A 105 5.66 -1.24 -9.49
CA PHE A 105 5.25 0.14 -9.25
C PHE A 105 5.43 0.99 -10.51
N ASP A 106 4.38 1.70 -10.91
CA ASP A 106 4.45 2.64 -12.04
C ASP A 106 5.08 3.99 -11.60
N SER A 107 5.29 4.90 -12.57
CA SER A 107 5.76 6.26 -12.32
C SER A 107 4.90 6.98 -11.27
N PRO A 108 5.51 7.74 -10.36
CA PRO A 108 4.76 8.38 -9.28
C PRO A 108 3.89 9.54 -9.75
N SER A 109 2.85 9.79 -8.97
CA SER A 109 2.08 11.04 -8.98
C SER A 109 1.97 11.58 -7.56
N TYR A 110 1.75 12.89 -7.41
CA TYR A 110 1.45 13.46 -6.09
C TYR A 110 -0.03 13.34 -5.77
N ILE A 111 -0.32 13.06 -4.50
CA ILE A 111 -1.70 13.07 -4.02
C ILE A 111 -2.28 14.47 -4.14
N GLU A 112 -3.50 14.54 -4.64
CA GLU A 112 -4.27 15.76 -4.82
C GLU A 112 -5.49 15.81 -3.90
N ALA A 113 -5.83 17.01 -3.46
CA ALA A 113 -7.13 17.30 -2.86
C ALA A 113 -8.01 17.99 -3.91
N CYS A 114 -9.18 17.42 -4.18
CA CYS A 114 -10.09 17.89 -5.21
C CYS A 114 -11.37 18.50 -4.62
N ASN A 115 -11.75 19.67 -5.14
CA ASN A 115 -13.13 20.17 -5.09
C ASN A 115 -13.70 20.28 -6.51
N THR A 116 -13.92 21.49 -7.02
CA THR A 116 -14.07 21.79 -8.46
C THR A 116 -12.73 21.86 -9.20
N VAL A 117 -11.62 22.04 -8.50
CA VAL A 117 -10.25 21.98 -9.03
C VAL A 117 -9.41 21.07 -8.12
N CYS A 118 -8.52 20.29 -8.70
CA CYS A 118 -7.58 19.46 -7.96
C CYS A 118 -6.25 20.19 -7.81
N ASN A 119 -5.68 20.14 -6.61
CA ASN A 119 -4.35 20.69 -6.33
C ASN A 119 -3.56 19.66 -5.52
N TYR A 120 -2.25 19.62 -5.71
CA TYR A 120 -1.37 18.79 -4.88
C TYR A 120 -1.55 19.14 -3.42
N LEU A 121 -1.57 18.10 -2.58
CA LEU A 121 -1.49 18.27 -1.14
C LEU A 121 -0.05 18.69 -0.79
N ASP A 122 0.17 20.01 -0.76
CA ASP A 122 1.44 20.61 -0.39
C ASP A 122 1.39 21.15 1.04
N VAL A 123 2.15 20.52 1.95
CA VAL A 123 2.36 21.06 3.29
C VAL A 123 3.59 21.95 3.26
N ILE A 124 3.38 23.22 2.90
CA ILE A 124 4.44 24.22 2.92
C ILE A 124 4.84 24.51 4.38
N ALA A 125 6.08 24.21 4.74
CA ALA A 125 6.67 24.64 5.99
C ALA A 125 7.21 26.08 5.81
N GLY A 126 6.31 27.05 5.77
CA GLY A 126 6.66 28.44 5.49
C GLY A 126 5.59 29.42 5.97
N GLY A 127 5.62 29.72 7.27
CA GLY A 127 4.87 30.79 7.92
C GLY A 127 5.60 31.23 9.17
#